data_AF-A0A537YBX6-F1
#
_entry.id   AF-A0A537YBX6-F1
#
_cell.length_a   1.000
_cell.length_b   1.000
_cell.length_c   1.000
_cell.angle_alpha   90.00
_cell.angle_beta   90.00
_cell.angle_gamma   90.00
#
_symmetry.space_group_name_H-M   'P 1'
#
loop_
_entity.id
_entity.type
_entity.pdbx_description
1 polymer ?
#
loop_
_entity_poly.entity_id
_entity_poly.type
_entity_poly.pdbx_seq_one_letter_code
_entity_poly.pdbx_strand_id
1 'polypeptide(L)'
;IVPALVFLGLTQKHATGTSLAALVLPVGILGVLEYAHRHEVEWKYAIGIAVGLTVGAFFGAAFAGKLSNLVLRRAFGGVMLLVSLRFLIFSK
;
A
#
# COMPACT_ATOMS: atom_id res chain seq x y z
N ILE A 1 -7.44 3.73 1.06
CA ILE A 1 -8.83 3.38 1.47
C ILE A 1 -8.93 2.51 2.73
N VAL A 2 -7.82 1.94 3.24
CA VAL A 2 -7.82 1.04 4.42
C VAL A 2 -8.54 1.62 5.65
N PRO A 3 -8.28 2.87 6.12
CA PRO A 3 -8.99 3.41 7.29
C PRO A 3 -10.51 3.50 7.09
N ALA A 4 -10.96 3.85 5.89
CA ALA A 4 -12.38 3.91 5.55
C ALA A 4 -13.03 2.51 5.59
N LEU A 5 -12.34 1.48 5.08
CA LEU A 5 -12.81 0.10 5.17
C LEU A 5 -12.89 -0.40 6.62
N VAL A 6 -11.94 -0.01 7.47
CA VAL A 6 -11.99 -0.31 8.91
C VAL A 6 -13.17 0.40 9.57
N PHE A 7 -13.47 1.63 9.17
CA PHE A 7 -14.63 2.36 9.66
C PHE A 7 -15.95 1.70 9.24
N LEU A 8 -15.98 1.05 8.06
CA LEU A 8 -17.10 0.23 7.58
C LEU A 8 -17.21 -1.15 8.28
N GLY A 9 -16.36 -1.42 9.29
CA GLY A 9 -16.46 -2.63 10.11
C GLY A 9 -15.53 -3.77 9.70
N LEU A 10 -14.68 -3.60 8.68
CA LEU A 10 -13.69 -4.63 8.34
C LEU A 10 -12.57 -4.67 9.39
N THR A 11 -12.07 -5.88 9.68
CA THR A 11 -10.85 -6.02 10.48
C THR A 11 -9.66 -5.38 9.74
N GLN A 12 -8.63 -4.96 10.48
CA GLN A 12 -7.43 -4.32 9.88
C GLN A 12 -6.82 -5.19 8.77
N LYS A 13 -6.75 -6.51 8.97
CA LYS A 13 -6.24 -7.46 7.97
C LYS A 13 -7.13 -7.53 6.72
N HIS A 14 -8.45 -7.65 6.90
CA HIS A 14 -9.37 -7.67 5.77
C HIS A 14 -9.37 -6.35 5.01
N ALA A 15 -9.45 -5.21 5.71
CA ALA A 15 -9.38 -3.89 5.09
C ALA A 15 -8.11 -3.70 4.25
N THR A 16 -6.97 -4.20 4.73
CA THR A 16 -5.70 -4.13 4.00
C THR A 16 -5.72 -5.02 2.76
N GLY A 17 -6.15 -6.28 2.89
CA GLY A 17 -6.24 -7.22 1.76
C GLY A 17 -7.24 -6.77 0.68
N THR A 18 -8.43 -6.33 1.09
CA THR A 18 -9.46 -5.80 0.19
C THR A 18 -8.96 -4.56 -0.54
N SER A 19 -8.27 -3.66 0.17
CA SER A 19 -7.66 -2.48 -0.46
C SER A 19 -6.61 -2.86 -1.50
N LEU A 20 -5.79 -3.88 -1.25
CA LEU A 20 -4.78 -4.33 -2.19
C LEU A 20 -5.43 -4.93 -3.44
N ALA A 21 -6.42 -5.82 -3.27
CA ALA A 21 -7.14 -6.42 -4.38
C ALA A 21 -7.83 -5.35 -5.25
N ALA A 22 -8.50 -4.37 -4.63
CA ALA A 22 -9.20 -3.31 -5.35
C ALA A 22 -8.26 -2.37 -6.13
N LEU A 23 -7.06 -2.09 -5.61
CA LEU A 23 -6.13 -1.15 -6.23
C LEU A 23 -5.19 -1.82 -7.23
N VAL A 24 -4.73 -3.04 -6.97
CA VAL A 24 -3.72 -3.69 -7.81
C VAL A 24 -4.33 -4.35 -9.04
N LEU A 25 -5.43 -5.10 -8.89
CA LEU A 25 -6.02 -5.85 -10.00
C LEU A 25 -6.63 -4.93 -11.06
N PRO A 26 -7.69 -4.15 -10.79
CA PRO A 26 -8.32 -3.36 -11.84
C PRO A 26 -7.60 -2.03 -12.06
N VAL A 27 -7.35 -1.26 -11.00
CA VAL A 27 -6.85 0.12 -11.13
C VAL A 27 -5.39 0.14 -11.57
N GLY A 28 -4.55 -0.72 -10.97
CA GLY A 28 -3.13 -0.81 -11.31
C GLY A 28 -2.90 -1.25 -12.76
N ILE A 29 -3.57 -2.33 -13.20
CA ILE A 29 -3.42 -2.85 -14.56
C ILE A 29 -3.89 -1.83 -15.60
N LEU A 30 -5.10 -1.28 -15.43
CA LEU A 30 -5.63 -0.28 -16.36
C LEU A 30 -4.77 0.99 -16.39
N GLY A 31 -4.27 1.43 -15.24
CA GLY A 31 -3.34 2.54 -15.17
C GLY A 31 -2.05 2.28 -15.95
N VAL A 32 -1.39 1.15 -15.69
CA VAL A 32 -0.15 0.79 -16.40
C VAL A 32 -0.37 0.72 -17.91
N LEU A 33 -1.49 0.14 -18.38
CA LEU A 33 -1.80 0.07 -19.81
C LEU A 33 -1.92 1.46 -20.45
N GLU A 34 -2.63 2.38 -19.79
CA GLU A 34 -2.79 3.76 -20.29
C GLU A 34 -1.45 4.51 -20.34
N TYR A 35 -0.66 4.45 -19.26
CA TYR A 35 0.65 5.11 -19.22
C TYR A 35 1.66 4.47 -20.19
N ALA A 36 1.58 3.14 -20.38
CA ALA A 36 2.42 2.43 -21.34
C ALA A 36 2.06 2.82 -22.78
N HIS A 37 0.77 2.94 -23.08
CA HIS A 37 0.30 3.42 -24.38
C HIS A 37 0.83 4.84 -24.67
N ARG A 38 0.88 5.69 -23.65
CA ARG A 38 1.44 7.05 -23.73
C ARG A 38 2.97 7.12 -23.71
N HIS A 39 3.67 5.98 -23.62
CA HIS A 39 5.14 5.91 -23.53
C HIS A 39 5.72 6.63 -22.29
N GLU A 40 4.91 6.77 -21.24
CA GLU A 40 5.27 7.45 -19.98
C GLU A 40 5.79 6.47 -18.92
N VAL A 41 6.00 5.21 -19.28
CA VAL A 41 6.50 4.17 -18.39
C VAL A 41 8.00 3.96 -18.62
N GLU A 42 8.79 4.39 -17.65
CA GLU A 42 10.22 4.10 -17.59
C GLU A 42 10.47 2.68 -17.06
N TRP A 43 10.42 1.70 -17.97
CA TRP A 43 10.48 0.26 -17.65
C TRP A 43 11.70 -0.17 -16.84
N LYS A 44 12.85 0.47 -17.04
CA LYS A 44 14.09 0.17 -16.31
C LYS A 44 13.94 0.39 -14.80
N TYR A 45 13.33 1.52 -14.41
CA TYR A 45 13.07 1.81 -13.00
C TYR A 45 11.85 1.04 -12.50
N ALA A 46 10.80 0.93 -13.33
CA ALA A 46 9.57 0.25 -12.97
C ALA A 46 9.81 -1.20 -12.55
N ILE A 47 10.61 -1.96 -13.31
CA ILE A 47 10.89 -3.37 -13.01
C ILE A 47 11.69 -3.52 -11.71
N GLY A 48 12.75 -2.73 -11.52
CA GLY A 48 13.55 -2.78 -10.30
C GLY A 48 12.73 -2.49 -9.05
N ILE A 49 11.88 -1.45 -9.12
CA ILE A 49 10.97 -1.09 -8.03
C ILE A 49 9.90 -2.16 -7.83
N ALA A 50 9.33 -2.73 -8.90
CA ALA A 50 8.33 -3.78 -8.82
C ALA A 50 8.86 -5.04 -8.12
N VAL A 51 10.09 -5.45 -8.41
CA VAL A 51 10.73 -6.59 -7.73
C VAL A 51 10.90 -6.29 -6.25
N GLY A 52 11.47 -5.12 -5.90
CA GLY A 52 11.64 -4.72 -4.51
C GLY A 52 10.32 -4.65 -3.74
N LEU A 53 9.28 -4.07 -4.35
CA LEU A 53 7.93 -4.00 -3.79
C LEU A 53 7.32 -5.38 -3.61
N THR A 54 7.46 -6.27 -4.59
CA THR A 54 6.89 -7.63 -4.51
C THR A 54 7.51 -8.40 -3.35
N VAL A 55 8.84 -8.37 -3.24
CA VAL A 55 9.57 -9.03 -2.16
C VAL A 55 9.17 -8.42 -0.81
N GLY A 56 9.23 -7.10 -0.68
CA GLY A 56 8.88 -6.39 0.55
C GLY A 56 7.43 -6.63 0.97
N ALA A 57 6.48 -6.61 0.02
CA ALA A 57 5.07 -6.86 0.27
C ALA A 57 4.81 -8.31 0.68
N PHE A 58 5.47 -9.29 0.05
CA PHE A 58 5.32 -10.70 0.40
C PHE A 58 5.78 -10.97 1.84
N PHE A 59 7.00 -10.57 2.18
CA PHE A 59 7.53 -10.75 3.55
C PHE A 59 6.78 -9.89 4.57
N GLY A 60 6.43 -8.65 4.20
CA GLY A 60 5.66 -7.76 5.05
C GLY A 60 4.26 -8.31 5.36
N ALA A 61 3.56 -8.86 4.38
CA ALA A 61 2.27 -9.50 4.57
C ALA A 61 2.38 -10.78 5.41
N ALA A 62 3.40 -11.61 5.17
CA ALA A 62 3.66 -12.81 5.97
C ALA A 62 3.92 -12.46 7.44
N PHE A 63 4.67 -11.39 7.71
CA PHE A 63 4.92 -10.90 9.06
C PHE A 63 3.65 -10.28 9.69
N ALA A 64 2.94 -9.44 8.95
CA ALA A 64 1.68 -8.82 9.38
C ALA A 64 0.59 -9.86 9.70
N GLY A 65 0.59 -11.00 9.01
CA GLY A 65 -0.30 -12.13 9.28
C GLY A 65 -0.16 -12.69 10.70
N LYS A 66 1.05 -12.65 11.27
CA LYS A 66 1.37 -13.16 12.62
C LYS A 66 1.01 -12.19 13.75
N LEU A 67 0.80 -10.90 13.42
CA LEU A 67 0.47 -9.86 14.40
C LEU A 67 -1.03 -9.84 14.72
N SER A 68 -1.38 -9.41 15.93
CA SER A 68 -2.78 -9.18 16.31
C SER A 68 -3.35 -7.93 15.63
N ASN A 69 -4.67 -7.88 15.42
CA ASN A 69 -5.32 -6.73 14.78
C ASN A 69 -5.06 -5.42 15.55
N LEU A 70 -4.95 -5.47 16.88
CA LEU A 70 -4.67 -4.30 17.71
C LEU A 70 -3.26 -3.74 17.46
N VAL A 71 -2.25 -4.62 17.40
CA VAL A 71 -0.86 -4.19 17.13
C VAL A 71 -0.75 -3.65 15.72
N LEU A 72 -1.35 -4.32 14.73
CA LEU A 72 -1.33 -3.86 13.35
C LEU A 72 -2.01 -2.50 13.19
N ARG A 73 -3.15 -2.28 13.85
CA ARG A 73 -3.85 -0.99 13.85
C ARG A 73 -3.04 0.12 14.50
N ARG A 74 -2.41 -0.13 15.65
CA ARG A 74 -1.54 0.85 16.34
C ARG A 74 -0.29 1.18 15.55
N ALA A 75 0.37 0.16 14.99
CA ALA A 75 1.56 0.36 14.15
C ALA A 75 1.23 1.18 12.91
N PHE A 76 0.13 0.85 12.21
CA PHE A 76 -0.32 1.61 11.05
C PHE A 76 -0.65 3.06 11.40
N GLY A 77 -1.36 3.29 12.51
CA GLY A 77 -1.64 4.64 13.02
C GLY A 77 -0.38 5.43 13.37
N GLY A 78 0.60 4.79 14.02
CA GLY A 78 1.89 5.40 14.33
C GLY A 78 2.68 5.82 13.09
N VAL A 79 2.73 4.96 12.06
CA VAL A 79 3.35 5.30 10.77
C VAL A 79 2.64 6.48 10.12
N MET A 80 1.30 6.51 10.12
CA MET A 80 0.54 7.64 9.59
C MET A 80 0.87 8.94 10.32
N LEU A 81 0.96 8.92 11.66
CA LEU A 81 1.36 10.10 12.43
C LEU A 81 2.78 10.56 12.06
N LEU A 82 3.74 9.64 11.94
CA LEU A 82 5.11 9.97 11.54
C LEU A 82 5.17 10.58 10.14
N VAL A 83 4.44 10.01 9.18
CA VAL A 83 4.36 10.55 7.82
C VAL A 83 3.73 11.93 7.81
N SER A 84 2.63 12.13 8.53
CA SER A 84 1.97 13.43 8.66
C SER A 84 2.89 14.48 9.29
N LEU A 85 3.57 14.13 10.39
CA LEU A 85 4.56 15.00 11.02
C LEU A 85 5.70 15.36 10.07
N ARG A 86 6.24 14.38 9.36
CA ARG A 86 7.28 14.61 8.34
C ARG A 86 6.79 15.56 7.26
N PHE A 87 5.59 15.34 6.73
CA PHE A 87 5.02 16.21 5.69
C PHE A 87 4.86 17.65 6.19
N LEU A 88 4.40 17.83 7.43
CA LEU A 88 4.14 19.15 8.00
C LEU A 88 5.43 19.92 8.36
N ILE A 89 6.47 19.21 8.79
CA ILE A 89 7.77 19.80 9.19
C ILE A 89 8.70 19.99 7.99
N PHE A 90 8.71 19.06 7.04
CA PHE A 90 9.61 19.04 5.89
C PHE A 90 8.94 19.41 4.57
N SER A 91 7.82 20.15 4.62
CA SER A 91 7.21 20.74 3.42
C SER A 91 8.16 21.82 2.87
N LYS A 92 9.11 21.40 2.01
CA LYS A 92 9.85 22.27 1.10
C LYS A 92 9.30 22.07 -0.30
#